data_AF-X1TPT7-F1
#
_entry.id   AF-X1TPT7-F1
#
_cell.length_a   1.000
_cell.length_b   1.000
_cell.length_c   1.000
_cell.angle_alpha   90.00
_cell.angle_beta   90.00
_cell.angle_gamma   90.00
#
_symmetry.space_group_name_H-M   'P 1'
#
loop_
_entity.id
_entity.type
_entity.pdbx_description
1 polymer ?
#
loop_
_entity_poly.entity_id
_entity_poly.type
_entity_poly.pdbx_seq_one_letter_code
_entity_poly.pdbx_strand_id
1 'polypeptide(L)'
;MVFLFVTNYSLHGQTYTIEQIIQFAQENSPGAMRIKTSKENKYWQWKTYKSQYKPQLVLNATLPSYQNKNMPVTQDDGSIIFRNINQSQAYTGLSLEQNIGLTGGKLFLSSDLSRVG
;
A
#
# COMPACT_ATOMS: atom_id res chain seq x y z
N MET A 1 -16.64 -40.38 -37.63
CA MET A 1 -15.25 -40.27 -38.09
C MET A 1 -14.37 -40.01 -36.87
N VAL A 2 -13.82 -41.07 -36.28
CA VAL A 2 -13.01 -41.01 -35.05
C VAL A 2 -11.57 -40.69 -35.43
N PHE A 3 -11.02 -39.58 -34.93
CA PHE A 3 -9.60 -39.27 -35.05
C PHE A 3 -8.88 -39.70 -33.76
N LEU A 4 -8.00 -40.69 -33.87
CA LEU A 4 -7.05 -41.07 -32.83
C LEU A 4 -5.76 -40.27 -33.04
N PHE A 5 -5.46 -39.33 -32.15
CA PHE A 5 -4.12 -38.73 -32.06
C PHE A 5 -3.25 -39.58 -31.13
N VAL A 6 -2.26 -40.27 -31.69
CA VAL A 6 -1.18 -40.88 -30.91
C VAL A 6 -0.06 -39.86 -30.81
N THR A 7 0.08 -39.19 -29.67
CA THR A 7 1.29 -38.42 -29.35
C THR A 7 2.33 -39.35 -28.73
N ASN A 8 3.46 -39.50 -29.41
CA ASN A 8 4.63 -40.19 -28.88
C ASN A 8 5.32 -39.25 -27.86
N TYR A 9 5.22 -39.56 -26.56
CA TYR A 9 6.06 -38.93 -25.55
C TYR A 9 7.42 -39.63 -25.56
N SER A 10 8.41 -39.06 -26.27
CA SER A 10 9.80 -39.47 -26.11
C SER A 10 10.30 -38.96 -24.76
N LEU A 11 10.38 -39.86 -23.77
CA LEU A 11 11.01 -39.59 -22.48
C LEU A 11 12.51 -39.38 -22.71
N HIS A 12 12.92 -38.12 -22.82
CA HIS A 12 14.33 -37.74 -22.87
C HIS A 12 14.91 -37.92 -21.45
N GLY A 13 15.49 -39.10 -21.18
CA GLY A 13 16.17 -39.37 -19.92
C GLY A 13 17.43 -38.51 -19.81
N GLN A 14 17.34 -37.39 -19.11
CA GLN A 14 18.52 -36.61 -18.72
C GLN A 14 19.33 -37.43 -17.71
N THR A 15 20.56 -37.79 -18.09
CA THR A 15 21.52 -38.42 -17.20
C THR A 15 22.14 -37.34 -16.31
N TYR A 16 21.75 -37.33 -15.04
CA TYR A 16 22.32 -36.44 -14.03
C TYR A 16 23.50 -37.11 -13.33
N THR A 17 24.56 -36.36 -13.08
CA THR A 17 25.63 -36.82 -12.19
C THR A 17 25.16 -36.81 -10.74
N ILE A 18 25.76 -37.64 -9.87
CA ILE A 18 25.47 -37.67 -8.43
C ILE A 18 25.63 -36.26 -7.82
N GLU A 19 26.65 -35.52 -8.25
CA GLU A 19 26.90 -34.14 -7.81
C GLU A 19 25.76 -33.19 -8.19
N GLN A 20 25.23 -33.29 -9.43
CA GLN A 20 24.09 -32.48 -9.87
C GLN A 20 22.82 -32.82 -9.08
N ILE A 21 22.58 -34.10 -8.77
CA ILE A 21 21.43 -34.52 -7.95
C ILE A 21 21.57 -33.99 -6.52
N ILE A 22 22.78 -34.03 -5.94
CA ILE A 22 23.04 -33.48 -4.59
C ILE A 22 22.79 -31.97 -4.58
N GLN A 23 23.27 -31.24 -5.58
CA GLN A 23 23.11 -29.80 -5.67
C GLN A 23 21.63 -29.41 -5.88
N PHE A 24 20.93 -30.12 -6.78
CA PHE A 24 19.51 -29.94 -7.00
C PHE A 24 18.68 -30.28 -5.75
N ALA A 25 19.00 -31.37 -5.05
CA ALA A 25 18.34 -31.75 -3.81
C ALA A 25 18.63 -30.75 -2.68
N GLN A 26 19.83 -30.19 -2.60
CA GLN A 26 20.16 -29.14 -1.64
C GLN A 26 19.42 -27.85 -1.94
N GLU A 27 19.31 -27.42 -3.19
CA GLU A 27 18.61 -26.18 -3.56
C GLU A 27 17.09 -26.27 -3.41
N ASN A 28 16.51 -27.44 -3.73
CA ASN A 28 15.07 -27.71 -3.65
C ASN A 28 14.65 -28.35 -2.32
N SER A 29 15.60 -28.59 -1.41
CA SER A 29 15.32 -29.15 -0.10
C SER A 29 14.40 -28.21 0.69
N PRO A 30 13.36 -28.74 1.37
CA PRO A 30 12.57 -27.99 2.33
C PRO A 30 13.42 -27.31 3.42
N GLY A 31 14.61 -27.84 3.73
CA GLY A 31 15.56 -27.23 4.66
C GLY A 31 16.23 -25.97 4.11
N ALA A 32 16.70 -26.02 2.86
CA ALA A 32 17.29 -24.84 2.22
C ALA A 32 16.25 -23.74 1.98
N MET A 33 15.03 -24.12 1.59
CA MET A 33 13.92 -23.17 1.47
C MET A 33 13.62 -22.48 2.81
N ARG A 34 13.56 -23.24 3.92
CA ARG A 34 13.38 -22.68 5.27
C ARG A 34 14.48 -21.68 5.66
N ILE A 35 15.73 -21.99 5.35
CA ILE A 35 16.87 -21.09 5.65
C ILE A 35 16.78 -19.81 4.81
N LYS A 36 16.47 -19.92 3.51
CA LYS A 36 16.26 -18.77 2.62
C LYS A 36 15.15 -17.86 3.15
N THR A 37 13.97 -18.43 3.46
CA THR A 37 12.84 -17.68 4.04
C THR A 37 13.21 -17.04 5.39
N SER A 38 13.91 -17.74 6.26
CA SER A 38 14.35 -17.19 7.55
C SER A 38 15.29 -16.00 7.39
N LYS A 39 16.25 -16.07 6.46
CA LYS A 39 17.13 -14.95 6.12
C LYS A 39 16.34 -13.74 5.62
N GLU A 40 15.42 -13.97 4.70
CA GLU A 40 14.57 -12.92 4.13
C GLU A 40 13.73 -12.24 5.22
N ASN A 41 13.08 -13.04 6.08
CA ASN A 41 12.30 -12.54 7.20
C ASN A 41 13.15 -11.67 8.15
N LYS A 42 14.35 -12.15 8.53
CA LYS A 42 15.27 -11.39 9.39
C LYS A 42 15.72 -10.08 8.73
N TYR A 43 15.96 -10.10 7.43
CA TYR A 43 16.31 -8.91 6.66
C TYR A 43 15.19 -7.86 6.68
N TRP A 44 13.94 -8.28 6.43
CA TRP A 44 12.79 -7.38 6.49
C TRP A 44 12.53 -6.85 7.90
N GLN A 45 12.69 -7.69 8.94
CA GLN A 45 12.59 -7.27 10.34
C GLN A 45 13.60 -6.16 10.67
N TRP A 46 14.87 -6.35 10.29
CA TRP A 46 15.90 -5.32 10.48
C TRP A 46 15.59 -4.03 9.72
N LYS A 47 15.08 -4.14 8.50
CA LYS A 47 14.69 -2.98 7.68
C LYS A 47 13.53 -2.21 8.31
N THR A 48 12.53 -2.92 8.84
CA THR A 48 11.39 -2.35 9.58
C THR A 48 11.84 -1.66 10.87
N TYR A 49 12.73 -2.30 11.65
CA TYR A 49 13.32 -1.68 12.82
C TYR A 49 14.01 -0.36 12.48
N LYS A 50 14.80 -0.33 11.40
CA LYS A 50 15.43 0.91 10.93
C LYS A 50 14.41 1.96 10.48
N SER A 51 13.30 1.58 9.87
CA SER A 51 12.28 2.55 9.44
C SER A 51 11.51 3.18 10.60
N GLN A 52 11.42 2.53 11.75
CA GLN A 52 10.74 3.07 12.94
C GLN A 52 11.42 4.33 13.51
N TYR A 53 12.70 4.54 13.21
CA TYR A 53 13.47 5.73 13.61
C TYR A 53 13.60 6.78 12.51
N LYS A 54 12.95 6.54 11.35
CA LYS A 54 12.90 7.52 10.27
C LYS A 54 11.67 8.40 10.42
N PRO A 55 11.70 9.65 9.93
CA PRO A 55 10.50 10.46 9.83
C PRO A 55 9.46 9.77 8.95
N GLN A 56 8.23 9.67 9.45
CA GLN A 56 7.06 9.23 8.71
C GLN A 56 6.28 10.47 8.26
N LEU A 57 6.02 10.57 6.96
CA LEU A 57 5.22 11.64 6.37
C LEU A 57 3.89 11.06 5.91
N VAL A 58 2.79 11.59 6.43
CA VAL A 58 1.42 11.19 6.08
C VAL A 58 0.72 12.38 5.43
N LEU A 59 0.19 12.15 4.23
CA LEU A 59 -0.64 13.12 3.51
C LEU A 59 -2.08 12.61 3.52
N ASN A 60 -2.98 13.41 4.07
CA ASN A 60 -4.43 13.19 4.06
C ASN A 60 -5.06 14.25 3.17
N ALA A 61 -5.67 13.87 2.05
CA ALA A 61 -6.34 14.83 1.17
C ALA A 61 -7.76 14.34 0.86
N THR A 62 -8.72 15.23 0.98
CA THR A 62 -10.10 15.03 0.58
C THR A 62 -10.33 15.79 -0.71
N LEU A 63 -10.72 15.06 -1.77
CA LEU A 63 -11.05 15.67 -3.04
C LEU A 63 -12.21 16.67 -2.87
N PRO A 64 -12.24 17.76 -3.66
CA PRO A 64 -13.31 18.74 -3.58
C PRO A 64 -14.68 18.08 -3.78
N SER A 65 -15.58 18.19 -2.79
CA SER A 65 -16.97 17.79 -2.98
C SER A 65 -17.76 18.97 -3.53
N TYR A 66 -18.39 18.81 -4.69
CA TYR A 66 -19.26 19.82 -5.29
C TYR A 66 -20.71 19.53 -4.90
N GLN A 67 -21.35 20.50 -4.23
CA GLN A 67 -22.76 20.45 -3.88
C GLN A 67 -23.48 21.62 -4.55
N ASN A 68 -24.49 21.28 -5.35
CA ASN A 68 -25.43 22.23 -5.92
C ASN A 68 -26.83 21.91 -5.37
N LYS A 69 -27.32 22.74 -4.45
CA LYS A 69 -28.62 22.52 -3.80
C LYS A 69 -29.46 23.79 -3.86
N ASN A 70 -30.72 23.64 -4.25
CA ASN A 70 -31.73 24.67 -4.09
C ASN A 70 -32.25 24.62 -2.66
N MET A 71 -31.96 25.65 -1.87
CA MET A 71 -32.41 25.74 -0.48
C MET A 71 -33.34 26.94 -0.32
N PRO A 72 -34.46 26.78 0.43
CA PRO A 72 -35.26 27.92 0.84
C PRO A 72 -34.45 28.76 1.83
N VAL A 73 -34.25 30.04 1.54
CA VAL A 73 -33.61 30.99 2.46
C VAL A 73 -34.69 31.98 2.88
N THR A 74 -34.97 32.08 4.17
CA THR A 74 -35.91 33.07 4.74
C THR A 74 -35.27 34.46 4.70
N GLN A 75 -36.01 35.44 4.18
CA GLN A 75 -35.59 36.84 4.12
C GLN A 75 -35.92 37.55 5.44
N ASP A 76 -35.30 38.71 5.68
CA ASP A 76 -35.55 39.54 6.86
C ASP A 76 -37.01 40.04 6.94
N ASP A 77 -37.74 40.01 5.82
CA ASP A 77 -39.17 40.33 5.71
C ASP A 77 -40.12 39.12 5.92
N GLY A 78 -39.58 37.93 6.19
CA GLY A 78 -40.33 36.69 6.39
C GLY A 78 -40.76 35.95 5.12
N SER A 79 -40.44 36.47 3.94
CA SER A 79 -40.63 35.74 2.67
C SER A 79 -39.65 34.57 2.53
N ILE A 80 -39.95 33.63 1.63
CA ILE A 80 -39.09 32.47 1.33
C ILE A 80 -38.69 32.51 -0.14
N ILE A 81 -37.40 32.75 -0.41
CA ILE A 81 -36.82 32.68 -1.75
C ILE A 81 -35.93 31.45 -1.85
N PHE A 82 -36.15 30.65 -2.90
CA PHE A 82 -35.24 29.56 -3.23
C PHE A 82 -33.98 30.12 -3.89
N ARG A 83 -32.83 29.94 -3.23
CA ARG A 83 -31.54 30.29 -3.82
C ARG A 83 -30.75 29.03 -4.15
N ASN A 84 -30.09 29.08 -5.30
CA ASN A 84 -29.13 28.08 -5.71
C ASN A 84 -27.83 28.29 -4.92
N ILE A 85 -27.44 27.31 -4.12
CA ILE A 85 -26.19 27.34 -3.36
C ILE A 85 -25.22 26.38 -4.03
N ASN A 86 -24.13 26.94 -4.55
CA ASN A 86 -22.98 26.19 -5.04
C ASN A 86 -21.90 26.22 -3.95
N GLN A 87 -21.47 25.05 -3.49
CA GLN A 87 -20.38 24.92 -2.54
C GLN A 87 -19.41 23.83 -3.00
N SER A 88 -18.13 24.16 -2.94
CA SER A 88 -16.99 23.29 -3.16
C SER A 88 -16.11 23.32 -1.93
N GLN A 89 -15.99 22.17 -1.25
CA GLN A 89 -15.16 22.04 -0.05
C GLN A 89 -14.04 21.04 -0.31
N ALA A 90 -12.80 21.46 -0.09
CA ALA A 90 -11.60 20.64 -0.20
C ALA A 90 -10.73 20.78 1.05
N TYR A 91 -10.08 19.68 1.44
CA TYR A 91 -9.22 19.64 2.61
C TYR A 91 -7.93 18.87 2.30
N THR A 92 -6.79 19.38 2.77
CA THR A 92 -5.49 18.72 2.66
C THR A 92 -4.74 18.91 3.98
N GLY A 93 -4.37 17.82 4.64
CA GLY A 93 -3.53 17.78 5.84
C GLY A 93 -2.23 17.02 5.57
N LEU A 94 -1.10 17.56 6.01
CA LEU A 94 0.21 16.93 5.98
C LEU A 94 0.72 16.79 7.41
N SER A 95 1.13 15.59 7.82
CA SER A 95 1.72 15.34 9.13
C SER A 95 3.05 14.60 9.03
N LEU A 96 4.01 15.00 9.85
CA LEU A 96 5.35 14.43 9.99
C LEU A 96 5.52 13.95 11.43
N GLU A 97 5.78 12.66 11.64
CA GLU A 97 6.11 12.08 12.95
C GLU A 97 7.50 11.43 12.90
N GLN A 98 8.37 11.75 13.86
CA GLN A 98 9.69 11.12 14.00
C GLN A 98 9.96 10.74 15.46
N ASN A 99 10.16 9.45 15.71
CA ASN A 99 10.64 8.96 17.00
C ASN A 99 12.16 9.18 17.09
N ILE A 100 12.60 9.86 18.14
CA ILE A 100 14.02 10.08 18.42
C ILE A 100 14.52 8.93 19.30
N GLY A 101 15.15 7.93 18.69
CA GLY A 101 15.58 6.71 19.40
C GLY A 101 16.53 6.95 20.58
N LEU A 102 17.34 8.02 20.54
CA LEU A 102 18.30 8.35 21.60
C LEU A 102 17.65 8.95 22.86
N THR A 103 16.53 9.66 22.70
CA THR A 103 15.89 10.40 23.81
C THR A 103 14.54 9.80 24.22
N GLY A 104 14.01 8.84 23.44
CA GLY A 104 12.66 8.30 23.62
C GLY A 104 11.54 9.31 23.32
N GLY A 105 11.89 10.52 22.89
CA GLY A 105 10.94 11.57 22.54
C GLY A 105 10.39 11.41 21.12
N LYS A 106 9.30 12.12 20.85
CA LYS A 106 8.67 12.20 19.52
C LYS A 106 8.65 13.63 19.03
N LEU A 107 9.08 13.85 17.79
CA LEU A 107 8.91 15.11 17.06
C LEU A 107 7.68 14.99 16.16
N PHE A 108 6.78 15.96 16.23
CA PHE A 108 5.61 16.02 15.37
C PHE A 108 5.50 17.41 14.71
N LEU A 109 5.07 17.44 13.45
CA LEU A 109 4.75 18.66 12.71
C LEU A 109 3.51 18.40 11.85
N SER A 110 2.53 19.29 11.89
CA SER A 110 1.31 19.20 11.08
C SER A 110 1.03 20.50 10.33
N SER A 111 0.47 20.38 9.13
CA SER A 111 0.03 21.49 8.29
C SER A 111 -1.32 21.16 7.68
N ASP A 112 -2.30 22.04 7.85
CA ASP A 112 -3.66 21.86 7.38
C ASP A 112 -4.07 22.99 6.44
N LEU A 113 -4.65 22.64 5.30
CA LEU A 113 -5.19 23.56 4.31
C LEU A 113 -6.66 23.19 4.05
N SER A 114 -7.55 24.17 4.26
CA SER A 114 -8.97 24.04 3.91
C SER A 114 -9.33 25.10 2.88
N ARG A 115 -10.08 24.69 1.85
CA ARG A 115 -10.62 25.59 0.83
C ARG A 115 -12.12 25.38 0.73
N VAL A 116 -12.85 26.47 0.87
CA VAL A 116 -14.30 26.55 0.62
C VAL A 116 -14.51 27.55 -0.52
N GLY A 117 -15.28 27.20 -1.54
CA GLY A 117 -15.64 28.09 -2.64
C GLY A 117 -16.68 27.50 -3.55
#